data_AF-A0AAD4M531-F1
#
_entry.id   AF-A0AAD4M531-F1
#
_cell.length_a   1.000
_cell.length_b   1.000
_cell.length_c   1.000
_cell.angle_alpha   90.00
_cell.angle_beta   90.00
_cell.angle_gamma   90.00
#
_symmetry.space_group_name_H-M   'P 1'
#
loop_
_entity.id
_entity.type
_entity.pdbx_description
1 polymer ?
#
loop_
_entity_poly.entity_id
_entity_poly.type
_entity_poly.pdbx_seq_one_letter_code
_entity_poly.pdbx_strand_id
1 'polypeptide(L)'
;MPSTTLSELDTLFHQLQRRMVESGEWDRILLQLRYQLNDAGWLDSMRAQTLEHGNGLEQPSFRELLDGTRMRAHDVPEAVKFQVLTSIRSFLDKQIE
;
A
#
# COMPACT_ATOMS: atom_id res chain seq x y z
N MET A 1 -5.27 -6.80 -31.92
CA MET A 1 -4.14 -6.06 -31.34
C MET A 1 -4.59 -5.45 -30.01
N PRO A 2 -4.34 -6.10 -28.85
CA PRO A 2 -4.75 -5.58 -27.52
C PRO A 2 -3.61 -5.00 -26.67
N SER A 3 -2.36 -5.05 -27.13
CA SER A 3 -1.18 -4.71 -26.30
C SER A 3 -0.91 -3.20 -26.19
N THR A 4 -1.41 -2.39 -27.13
CA THR A 4 -1.13 -0.94 -27.18
C THR A 4 -1.81 -0.20 -26.04
N THR A 5 -3.06 -0.54 -25.73
CA THR A 5 -3.88 0.11 -24.69
C THR A 5 -3.36 -0.10 -23.27
N LEU A 6 -2.73 -1.24 -22.98
CA LEU A 6 -2.11 -1.50 -21.66
C LEU A 6 -0.86 -0.63 -21.48
N SER A 7 -0.01 -0.58 -22.50
CA SER A 7 1.22 0.24 -22.48
C SER A 7 0.93 1.74 -22.34
N GLU A 8 -0.16 2.22 -22.95
CA GLU A 8 -0.62 3.61 -22.80
C GLU A 8 -1.14 3.90 -21.40
N LEU A 9 -1.88 2.95 -20.80
CA LEU A 9 -2.38 3.04 -19.43
C LEU A 9 -1.23 3.03 -18.40
N ASP A 10 -0.24 2.15 -18.57
CA ASP A 10 0.96 2.10 -17.73
C ASP A 10 1.74 3.42 -17.79
N THR A 11 1.86 4.00 -18.99
CA THR A 11 2.53 5.30 -19.18
C THR A 11 1.78 6.42 -18.46
N LEU A 12 0.45 6.47 -18.58
CA LEU A 12 -0.40 7.42 -17.87
C LEU A 12 -0.30 7.26 -16.35
N PHE A 13 -0.33 6.00 -15.87
CA PHE A 13 -0.18 5.69 -14.45
C PHE A 13 1.15 6.21 -13.90
N HIS A 14 2.26 5.95 -14.59
CA HIS A 14 3.58 6.43 -14.16
C HIS A 14 3.70 7.96 -14.16
N GLN A 15 3.12 8.64 -15.16
CA GLN A 15 3.12 10.11 -15.20
C GLN A 15 2.33 10.69 -14.03
N LEU A 16 1.17 10.11 -13.73
CA LEU A 16 0.31 10.54 -12.64
C LEU A 16 0.94 10.27 -11.27
N GLN A 17 1.53 9.08 -11.09
CA GLN A 17 2.29 8.74 -9.89
C GLN A 17 3.44 9.73 -9.68
N ARG A 18 4.19 10.05 -10.74
CA ARG A 18 5.28 11.02 -10.68
C ARG A 18 4.78 12.41 -10.25
N ARG A 19 3.68 12.91 -10.80
CA ARG A 19 3.07 14.18 -10.37
C ARG A 19 2.62 14.15 -8.91
N MET A 20 2.08 13.01 -8.46
CA MET A 20 1.66 12.85 -7.06
C MET A 20 2.86 12.87 -6.10
N VAL A 21 4.00 12.33 -6.52
CA VAL A 21 5.27 12.41 -5.77
C VAL A 21 5.84 13.83 -5.79
N GLU A 22 5.91 14.47 -6.97
CA GLU A 22 6.48 15.82 -7.12
C GLU A 22 5.66 16.89 -6.38
N SER A 23 4.35 16.69 -6.22
CA SER A 23 3.47 17.57 -5.44
C SER A 23 3.52 17.31 -3.92
N GLY A 24 4.15 16.22 -3.48
CA GLY A 24 4.19 15.80 -2.07
C GLY A 24 2.88 15.19 -1.54
N GLU A 25 1.85 15.10 -2.37
CA GLU A 25 0.57 14.47 -1.98
C GLU A 25 0.73 12.96 -1.81
N TRP A 26 1.69 12.33 -2.52
CA TRP A 26 2.07 10.93 -2.30
C TRP A 26 2.51 10.68 -0.85
N ASP A 27 3.45 11.50 -0.35
CA ASP A 27 3.94 11.38 1.03
C ASP A 27 2.83 11.64 2.05
N ARG A 28 1.93 12.59 1.76
CA ARG A 28 0.77 12.88 2.62
C ARG A 28 -0.19 11.69 2.71
N ILE A 29 -0.54 11.08 1.57
CA ILE A 29 -1.42 9.91 1.51
C ILE A 29 -0.76 8.72 2.20
N LEU A 30 0.54 8.49 1.99
CA LEU A 30 1.29 7.44 2.68
C LEU A 30 1.33 7.65 4.18
N LEU A 31 1.54 8.88 4.64
CA LEU A 31 1.55 9.22 6.05
C LEU A 31 0.17 8.96 6.68
N GLN A 32 -0.90 9.41 6.01
CA GLN A 32 -2.28 9.14 6.44
C GLN A 32 -2.57 7.64 6.52
N LEU A 33 -2.20 6.87 5.49
CA LEU A 33 -2.34 5.41 5.48
C LEU A 33 -1.60 4.80 6.69
N ARG A 34 -0.36 5.21 6.95
CA ARG A 34 0.42 4.72 8.08
C ARG A 34 -0.24 5.03 9.42
N TYR A 35 -0.77 6.24 9.60
CA TYR A 35 -1.50 6.60 10.81
C TYR A 35 -2.76 5.77 11.00
N GLN A 36 -3.55 5.58 9.95
CA GLN A 36 -4.78 4.80 10.01
C GLN A 36 -4.53 3.32 10.26
N LEU A 37 -3.49 2.74 9.64
CA LEU A 37 -3.07 1.37 9.93
C LEU A 37 -2.56 1.20 11.35
N ASN A 38 -1.89 2.22 11.90
CA ASN A 38 -1.44 2.21 13.28
C ASN A 38 -2.63 2.29 14.25
N ASP A 39 -3.55 3.24 14.02
CA ASP A 39 -4.74 3.45 14.86
C ASP A 39 -5.67 2.23 14.86
N ALA A 40 -5.81 1.58 13.70
CA ALA A 40 -6.56 0.32 13.58
C ALA A 40 -5.83 -0.90 14.20
N GLY A 41 -4.65 -0.72 14.81
CA GLY A 41 -3.85 -1.79 15.40
C GLY A 41 -3.27 -2.79 14.39
N TRP A 42 -3.31 -2.46 13.10
CA TRP A 42 -2.84 -3.36 12.04
C TRP A 42 -1.31 -3.52 12.09
N LEU A 43 -0.56 -2.44 12.34
CA LEU A 43 0.89 -2.51 12.47
C LEU A 43 1.33 -3.40 13.65
N ASP A 44 0.66 -3.30 14.78
CA ASP A 44 0.95 -4.14 15.96
C ASP A 44 0.56 -5.60 15.72
N SER A 45 -0.59 -5.83 15.09
CA SER A 45 -1.04 -7.17 14.71
C SER A 45 -0.06 -7.85 13.75
N MET A 46 0.45 -7.11 12.76
CA MET A 46 1.45 -7.61 11.82
C MET A 46 2.76 -7.95 12.52
N ARG A 47 3.25 -7.09 13.43
CA ARG A 47 4.46 -7.36 14.21
C ARG A 47 4.34 -8.58 15.10
N ALA A 48 3.22 -8.69 15.82
CA ALA A 48 2.96 -9.84 16.69
C ALA A 48 2.97 -11.14 15.88
N GLN A 49 2.33 -11.15 14.72
CA GLN A 49 2.28 -12.32 13.84
C GLN A 49 3.63 -12.67 13.22
N THR A 50 4.42 -11.69 12.76
CA THR A 50 5.76 -11.95 12.25
C THR A 50 6.67 -12.53 13.34
N LEU A 51 6.54 -12.05 14.58
CA LEU A 51 7.28 -12.58 15.73
C LEU A 51 6.86 -14.01 16.05
N GLU A 52 5.55 -14.28 16.08
CA GLU A 52 4.99 -15.62 16.31
C GLU A 52 5.43 -16.62 15.24
N HIS A 53 5.44 -16.19 13.97
CA HIS A 53 5.92 -17.00 12.85
C HIS A 53 7.44 -17.26 12.95
N GLY A 54 8.23 -16.24 13.32
CA GLY A 54 9.67 -16.37 13.49
C GLY A 54 10.08 -17.27 14.64
N ASN A 55 9.32 -17.28 15.74
CA ASN A 55 9.56 -18.18 16.87
C ASN A 55 9.37 -19.67 16.53
N GLY A 56 8.58 -19.97 15.50
CA GLY A 56 8.40 -21.33 14.98
C GLY A 56 9.53 -21.81 14.07
N LEU A 57 10.49 -20.96 13.72
CA LEU A 57 11.59 -21.24 12.80
C LEU A 57 12.90 -21.33 13.57
N GLU A 58 13.67 -22.41 13.43
CA GLU A 58 14.99 -22.56 14.08
C GLU A 58 16.01 -21.52 13.59
N GLN A 59 15.91 -21.07 12.33
CA GLN A 59 16.73 -20.01 11.74
C GLN A 59 15.91 -19.19 10.71
N PRO A 60 15.13 -18.20 11.15
CA PRO A 60 14.28 -17.45 10.24
C PRO A 60 15.12 -16.59 9.28
N SER A 61 14.97 -16.80 7.97
CA SER A 61 15.49 -15.86 6.97
C SER A 61 14.51 -14.70 6.75
N PHE A 62 15.03 -13.52 6.39
CA PHE A 62 14.18 -12.36 6.09
C PHE A 62 13.15 -12.67 4.99
N ARG A 63 13.52 -13.48 4.00
CA ARG A 63 12.64 -13.85 2.89
C ARG A 63 11.45 -14.69 3.36
N GLU A 64 11.68 -15.66 4.24
CA GLU A 64 10.62 -16.51 4.81
C GLU A 64 9.68 -15.71 5.69
N LEU A 65 10.21 -14.84 6.53
CA LEU A 65 9.40 -13.92 7.33
C LEU A 65 8.55 -13.01 6.45
N LEU A 66 9.13 -12.46 5.37
CA LEU A 66 8.42 -11.58 4.45
C LEU A 66 7.32 -12.32 3.67
N ASP A 67 7.58 -13.52 3.15
CA ASP A 67 6.59 -14.29 2.40
C ASP A 67 5.43 -14.75 3.31
N GLY A 68 5.71 -15.16 4.56
CA GLY A 68 4.66 -15.44 5.56
C GLY A 68 3.80 -14.20 5.89
N THR A 69 4.42 -13.02 5.88
CA THR A 69 3.75 -11.75 6.16
C THR A 69 2.95 -11.24 4.94
N ARG A 70 3.40 -11.51 3.71
CA ARG A 70 2.74 -11.11 2.45
C ARG A 70 1.36 -11.73 2.27
N MET A 71 1.18 -12.99 2.66
CA MET A 71 -0.10 -13.69 2.53
C MET A 71 -1.21 -13.00 3.35
N ARG A 72 -0.85 -12.30 4.44
CA ARG A 72 -1.79 -11.62 5.36
C ARG A 72 -1.77 -10.10 5.27
N ALA A 73 -0.91 -9.53 4.41
CA ALA A 73 -0.95 -8.11 4.09
C ALA A 73 -2.30 -7.67 3.46
N HIS A 74 -3.13 -8.62 3.03
CA HIS A 74 -4.48 -8.37 2.54
C HIS A 74 -5.51 -8.03 3.63
N ASP A 75 -5.19 -8.28 4.91
CA ASP A 75 -6.04 -8.02 6.08
C ASP A 75 -6.13 -6.53 6.48
N VAL A 76 -5.72 -5.63 5.59
CA VAL A 76 -5.92 -4.19 5.79
C VAL A 76 -7.42 -3.93 5.98
N PRO A 77 -7.84 -3.23 7.05
CA PRO A 77 -9.24 -2.94 7.30
C PRO A 77 -9.90 -2.21 6.13
N GLU A 78 -11.10 -2.64 5.77
CA GLU A 78 -11.83 -2.10 4.61
C GLU A 78 -12.07 -0.59 4.73
N ALA A 79 -12.32 -0.10 5.95
CA ALA A 79 -12.47 1.33 6.23
C ALA A 79 -11.22 2.14 5.88
N VAL A 80 -10.02 1.60 6.15
CA VAL A 80 -8.73 2.24 5.82
C VAL A 80 -8.52 2.23 4.30
N LYS A 81 -8.80 1.11 3.62
CA LYS A 81 -8.74 1.03 2.15
C LYS A 81 -9.65 2.08 1.51
N PHE A 82 -10.90 2.17 1.97
CA PHE A 82 -11.88 3.10 1.43
C PHE A 82 -11.44 4.56 1.58
N GLN A 83 -10.95 4.94 2.75
CA GLN A 83 -10.49 6.31 2.99
C GLN A 83 -9.28 6.68 2.13
N VAL A 84 -8.29 5.80 2.02
CA VAL A 84 -7.09 6.05 1.20
C VAL A 84 -7.43 6.11 -0.29
N LEU A 85 -8.31 5.22 -0.77
CA LEU A 85 -8.80 5.27 -2.16
C LEU A 85 -9.59 6.56 -2.44
N THR A 86 -10.37 7.04 -1.46
CA THR A 86 -11.08 8.32 -1.57
C THR A 86 -10.10 9.49 -1.67
N SER A 87 -9.04 9.51 -0.86
CA SER A 87 -7.98 10.51 -0.93
C SER A 87 -7.26 10.51 -2.28
N ILE A 88 -6.91 9.31 -2.78
CA ILE A 88 -6.30 9.16 -4.12
C ILE A 88 -7.26 9.70 -5.18
N ARG A 89 -8.53 9.28 -5.18
CA ARG A 89 -9.51 9.73 -6.16
C ARG A 89 -9.71 11.24 -6.15
N SER A 90 -9.80 11.85 -4.97
CA SER A 90 -9.90 13.31 -4.84
C SER A 90 -8.69 14.05 -5.40
N PHE A 91 -7.49 13.47 -5.29
CA PHE A 91 -6.29 14.02 -5.94
C PHE A 91 -6.38 13.90 -7.46
N LEU A 92 -6.83 12.75 -7.98
CA LEU A 92 -6.99 12.53 -9.42
C LEU A 92 -8.00 13.49 -10.03
N ASP A 93 -9.15 13.69 -9.39
CA ASP A 93 -10.18 14.61 -9.87
C ASP A 93 -9.63 16.04 -10.02
N LYS A 94 -8.78 16.50 -9.07
CA LYS A 94 -8.13 17.82 -9.12
C LYS A 94 -7.04 17.96 -10.19
N GLN A 95 -6.51 16.86 -10.71
CA GLN A 95 -5.44 16.86 -11.71
C GLN A 95 -5.96 16.72 -13.15
N ILE A 96 -7.22 16.30 -13.31
CA ILE A 96 -7.87 16.04 -14.59
C ILE A 96 -8.83 17.19 -14.99
N GLU A 97 -9.08 18.14 -14.09
CA GLU A 97 -9.81 19.40 -14.35
C GLU A 97 -8.97 20.45 -15.10
#